data_AF-A0A2D5FLK2-F1
#
_entry.id   AF-A0A2D5FLK2-F1
#
_cell.length_a   1.000
_cell.length_b   1.000
_cell.length_c   1.000
_cell.angle_alpha   90.00
_cell.angle_beta   90.00
_cell.angle_gamma   90.00
#
_symmetry.space_group_name_H-M   'P 1'
#
loop_
_entity.id
_entity.type
_entity.pdbx_description
1 polymer ?
#
loop_
_entity_poly.entity_id
_entity_poly.type
_entity_poly.pdbx_seq_one_letter_code
_entity_poly.pdbx_strand_id
1 'polypeptide(L)'
;MTAGDKSTGIESLREGLHKANALNALLEEELALLKAGDLDSFEALQAKKSETLEALSTLLPVLTGDISLAETEDDGIAVSLVEEINTLLATCRDAHLRNAMLIDRKMEATRSALEVLRSSRSADTGETYDRLGKLKRGQSRGRETDV
;
A
#
# COMPACT_ATOMS: atom_id res chain seq x y z
N MET A 1 -4.70 46.82 4.60
CA MET A 1 -3.98 46.07 3.54
C MET A 1 -4.35 44.58 3.60
N THR A 2 -5.63 44.22 3.72
CA THR A 2 -6.09 42.86 4.10
C THR A 2 -6.77 42.07 2.97
N ALA A 3 -7.05 42.68 1.82
CA ALA A 3 -7.70 42.01 0.69
C ALA A 3 -6.75 41.14 -0.16
N GLY A 4 -5.47 41.51 -0.25
CA GLY A 4 -4.48 40.77 -1.05
C GLY A 4 -4.07 39.43 -0.42
N ASP A 5 -4.08 39.34 0.90
CA ASP A 5 -3.70 38.12 1.64
C ASP A 5 -4.81 37.05 1.57
N LYS A 6 -6.08 37.47 1.63
CA LYS A 6 -7.25 36.58 1.52
C LYS A 6 -7.43 35.97 0.13
N SER A 7 -7.25 36.77 -0.93
CA SER A 7 -7.29 36.27 -2.31
C SER A 7 -6.19 35.22 -2.58
N THR A 8 -5.03 35.38 -1.94
CA THR A 8 -3.92 34.43 -2.05
C THR A 8 -4.22 33.14 -1.29
N GLY A 9 -4.93 33.23 -0.15
CA GLY A 9 -5.40 32.06 0.60
C GLY A 9 -6.42 31.20 -0.16
N ILE A 10 -7.41 31.83 -0.81
CA ILE A 10 -8.42 31.09 -1.62
C ILE A 10 -7.77 30.43 -2.84
N GLU A 11 -6.83 31.09 -3.50
CA GLU A 11 -6.07 30.49 -4.61
C GLU A 11 -5.24 29.29 -4.14
N SER A 12 -4.60 29.40 -2.97
CA SER A 12 -3.85 28.30 -2.35
C SER A 12 -4.75 27.11 -2.00
N LEU A 13 -5.98 27.37 -1.54
CA LEU A 13 -6.98 26.32 -1.29
C LEU A 13 -7.44 25.64 -2.58
N ARG A 14 -7.66 26.41 -3.66
CA ARG A 14 -7.99 25.85 -4.99
C ARG A 14 -6.86 24.98 -5.53
N GLU A 15 -5.62 25.43 -5.38
CA GLU A 15 -4.44 24.63 -5.74
C GLU A 15 -4.36 23.34 -4.91
N GLY A 16 -4.65 23.44 -3.60
CA GLY A 16 -4.74 22.28 -2.71
C GLY A 16 -5.80 21.27 -3.15
N LEU A 17 -6.98 21.74 -3.54
CA LEU A 17 -8.05 20.89 -4.08
C LEU A 17 -7.63 20.20 -5.39
N HIS A 18 -6.95 20.93 -6.28
CA HIS A 18 -6.45 20.35 -7.53
C HIS A 18 -5.41 19.25 -7.26
N LYS A 19 -4.46 19.51 -6.36
CA LYS A 19 -3.43 18.54 -5.96
C LYS A 19 -4.02 17.32 -5.24
N ALA A 20 -5.03 17.51 -4.40
CA ALA A 20 -5.70 16.40 -3.72
C ALA A 20 -6.44 15.51 -4.74
N ASN A 21 -7.13 16.10 -5.72
CA ASN A 21 -7.75 15.36 -6.83
C ASN A 21 -6.72 14.59 -7.65
N ALA A 22 -5.57 15.21 -7.96
CA ALA A 22 -4.46 14.54 -8.64
C ALA A 22 -3.93 13.34 -7.83
N LEU A 23 -3.80 13.49 -6.50
CA LEU A 23 -3.40 12.38 -5.62
C LEU A 23 -4.42 11.24 -5.67
N ASN A 24 -5.73 11.54 -5.66
CA ASN A 24 -6.75 10.50 -5.75
C ASN A 24 -6.65 9.74 -7.09
N ALA A 25 -6.48 10.45 -8.21
CA ALA A 25 -6.28 9.83 -9.52
C ALA A 25 -5.03 8.93 -9.56
N LEU A 26 -3.91 9.37 -8.96
CA LEU A 26 -2.69 8.56 -8.84
C LEU A 26 -2.95 7.29 -8.02
N LEU A 27 -3.72 7.36 -6.93
CA LEU A 27 -4.04 6.20 -6.09
C LEU A 27 -4.96 5.19 -6.82
N GLU A 28 -5.85 5.66 -7.69
CA GLU A 28 -6.66 4.79 -8.55
C GLU A 28 -5.82 4.12 -9.64
N GLU A 29 -4.86 4.84 -10.23
CA GLU A 29 -3.89 4.28 -11.18
C GLU A 29 -3.00 3.22 -10.51
N GLU A 30 -2.47 3.51 -9.31
CA GLU A 30 -1.74 2.53 -8.49
C GLU A 30 -2.58 1.26 -8.27
N LEU A 31 -3.86 1.41 -7.93
CA LEU A 31 -4.76 0.27 -7.71
C LEU A 31 -4.91 -0.57 -8.98
N ALA A 32 -5.02 0.07 -10.16
CA ALA A 32 -5.13 -0.63 -11.43
C ALA A 32 -3.86 -1.41 -11.76
N LEU A 33 -2.68 -0.81 -11.56
CA LEU A 33 -1.39 -1.46 -11.81
C LEU A 33 -1.11 -2.60 -10.82
N LEU A 34 -1.44 -2.43 -9.53
CA LEU A 34 -1.33 -3.47 -8.52
C LEU A 34 -2.23 -4.68 -8.85
N LYS A 35 -3.41 -4.45 -9.45
CA LYS A 35 -4.28 -5.51 -9.95
C LYS A 35 -3.71 -6.20 -11.18
N ALA A 36 -3.13 -5.44 -12.12
CA ALA A 36 -2.49 -5.94 -13.33
C ALA A 36 -1.17 -6.68 -13.05
N GLY A 37 -0.52 -6.40 -11.91
CA GLY A 37 0.78 -6.97 -11.54
C GLY A 37 1.97 -6.26 -12.18
N ASP A 38 1.77 -5.05 -12.70
CA ASP A 38 2.84 -4.23 -13.28
C ASP A 38 3.53 -3.42 -12.16
N LEU A 39 4.61 -3.99 -11.63
CA LEU A 39 5.36 -3.41 -10.51
C LEU A 39 6.31 -2.29 -10.94
N ASP A 40 6.83 -2.33 -12.18
CA ASP A 40 7.76 -1.32 -12.70
C ASP A 40 7.04 0.02 -12.86
N SER A 41 5.85 0.00 -13.46
CA SER A 41 5.00 1.18 -13.57
C SER A 41 4.52 1.69 -12.20
N PHE A 42 4.24 0.77 -11.26
CA PHE A 42 3.87 1.13 -9.89
C PHE A 42 5.02 1.83 -9.15
N GLU A 43 6.27 1.37 -9.30
CA GLU A 43 7.44 2.01 -8.69
C GLU A 43 7.68 3.42 -9.24
N ALA A 44 7.51 3.61 -10.56
CA ALA A 44 7.60 4.93 -11.18
C ALA A 44 6.55 5.93 -10.64
N LEU A 45 5.36 5.45 -10.25
CA LEU A 45 4.31 6.27 -9.64
C LEU A 45 4.63 6.71 -8.21
N GLN A 46 5.47 5.98 -7.47
CA GLN A 46 5.83 6.35 -6.09
C GLN A 46 6.56 7.69 -6.02
N ALA A 47 7.42 7.99 -7.00
CA ALA A 47 8.10 9.27 -7.07
C ALA A 47 7.11 10.44 -7.24
N LYS A 48 6.16 10.30 -8.18
CA LYS A 48 5.11 11.30 -8.45
C LYS A 48 4.20 11.51 -7.24
N LYS A 49 3.87 10.43 -6.54
CA LYS A 49 3.07 10.48 -5.31
C LYS A 49 3.79 11.21 -4.18
N SER A 50 5.09 10.95 -4.00
CA SER A 50 5.91 11.64 -3.01
C SER A 50 5.94 13.15 -3.27
N GLU A 51 6.16 13.56 -4.52
CA GLU A 51 6.15 14.97 -4.93
C GLU A 51 4.78 15.63 -4.65
N THR A 52 3.69 14.95 -5.00
CA THR A 52 2.33 15.46 -4.77
C THR A 52 2.01 15.57 -3.28
N LEU A 53 2.45 14.61 -2.45
CA LEU A 53 2.29 14.65 -1.00
C LEU A 53 3.11 15.76 -0.35
N GLU A 54 4.35 15.98 -0.80
CA GLU A 54 5.19 17.09 -0.33
C GLU A 54 4.51 18.43 -0.64
N ALA A 55 4.02 18.60 -1.86
CA ALA A 55 3.30 19.80 -2.29
C ALA A 55 1.96 20.01 -1.56
N LEU A 56 1.29 18.95 -1.09
CA LEU A 56 0.12 19.04 -0.21
C LEU A 56 0.52 19.36 1.23
N SER A 57 1.67 18.85 1.69
CA SER A 57 2.16 19.09 3.05
C SER A 57 2.50 20.56 3.29
N THR A 58 2.97 21.27 2.27
CA THR A 58 3.20 22.72 2.34
C THR A 58 1.92 23.53 2.48
N LEU A 59 0.76 22.96 2.10
CA LEU A 59 -0.56 23.60 2.18
C LEU A 59 -1.30 23.27 3.49
N LEU A 60 -0.82 22.28 4.27
CA LEU A 60 -1.41 21.90 5.57
C LEU A 60 -1.59 23.07 6.56
N PRO A 61 -0.65 24.03 6.70
CA PRO A 61 -0.82 25.16 7.62
C PRO A 61 -2.02 26.05 7.26
N VAL A 62 -2.30 26.19 5.95
CA VAL A 62 -3.46 26.94 5.44
C VAL A 62 -4.77 26.18 5.67
N LEU A 63 -4.72 24.84 5.53
CA LEU A 63 -5.87 23.95 5.74
C LEU A 63 -6.25 23.75 7.22
N THR A 64 -5.29 23.83 8.14
CA THR A 64 -5.49 23.53 9.58
C THR A 64 -5.89 24.76 10.40
N GLY A 65 -5.88 25.95 9.80
CA GLY A 65 -6.41 27.16 10.42
C GLY A 65 -5.41 27.95 11.28
N ASP A 66 -4.10 27.84 11.05
CA ASP A 66 -3.11 28.77 11.65
C ASP A 66 -3.28 30.21 11.12
N ILE A 67 -4.02 30.37 10.02
CA ILE A 67 -4.45 31.65 9.48
C ILE A 67 -5.93 31.79 9.83
N SER A 68 -6.25 32.64 10.81
CA SER A 68 -7.64 32.99 11.15
C SER A 68 -8.32 33.62 9.94
N LEU A 69 -9.03 32.81 9.16
CA LEU A 69 -9.90 33.25 8.08
C LEU A 69 -11.25 33.76 8.59
N ALA A 70 -11.48 33.75 9.91
CA ALA A 70 -12.72 34.20 10.51
C ALA A 70 -12.96 35.69 10.25
N GLU A 71 -14.14 36.00 9.69
CA GLU A 71 -14.86 37.28 9.65
C GLU A 71 -15.05 37.83 8.22
N THR A 72 -15.90 37.22 7.36
CA THR A 72 -16.89 37.84 6.41
C THR A 72 -17.59 36.83 5.46
N GLU A 73 -18.56 37.26 4.63
CA GLU A 73 -19.39 36.41 3.72
C GLU A 73 -18.61 35.56 2.68
N ASP A 74 -17.35 35.90 2.39
CA ASP A 74 -16.41 35.12 1.57
C ASP A 74 -15.90 33.85 2.30
N ASP A 75 -16.15 33.75 3.60
CA ASP A 75 -15.79 32.62 4.47
C ASP A 75 -16.56 31.35 4.10
N GLY A 76 -17.79 31.46 3.57
CA GLY A 76 -18.59 30.29 3.17
C GLY A 76 -17.92 29.47 2.07
N ILE A 77 -17.26 30.14 1.12
CA ILE A 77 -16.54 29.50 0.02
C ILE A 77 -15.25 28.87 0.55
N ALA A 78 -14.48 29.59 1.39
CA ALA A 78 -13.25 29.07 1.98
C ALA A 78 -13.50 27.85 2.87
N VAL A 79 -14.52 27.90 3.73
CA VAL A 79 -14.92 26.77 4.60
C VAL A 79 -15.39 25.59 3.77
N SER A 80 -16.20 25.80 2.74
CA SER A 80 -16.65 24.74 1.83
C SER A 80 -15.48 24.06 1.11
N LEU A 81 -14.49 24.82 0.65
CA LEU A 81 -13.30 24.28 -0.01
C LEU A 81 -12.43 23.47 0.96
N VAL A 82 -12.26 23.95 2.19
CA VAL A 82 -11.52 23.20 3.24
C VAL A 82 -12.23 21.90 3.58
N GLU A 83 -13.55 21.91 3.71
CA GLU A 83 -14.33 20.71 3.96
C GLU A 83 -14.22 19.72 2.78
N GLU A 84 -14.32 20.21 1.54
CA GLU A 84 -14.15 19.41 0.34
C GLU A 84 -12.75 18.75 0.29
N ILE A 85 -11.69 19.53 0.53
CA ILE A 85 -10.31 19.00 0.57
C ILE A 85 -10.17 17.93 1.67
N ASN A 86 -10.73 18.16 2.87
CA ASN A 86 -10.68 17.18 3.96
C ASN A 86 -11.40 15.87 3.61
N THR A 87 -12.58 15.94 3.00
CA THR A 87 -13.31 14.73 2.56
C THR A 87 -12.53 13.97 1.49
N LEU A 88 -11.86 14.69 0.60
CA LEU A 88 -11.07 14.09 -0.47
C LEU A 88 -9.77 13.47 0.06
N LEU A 89 -9.09 14.11 1.01
CA LEU A 89 -7.94 13.54 1.72
C LEU A 89 -8.30 12.29 2.52
N ALA A 90 -9.49 12.27 3.16
CA ALA A 90 -9.99 11.07 3.81
C ALA A 90 -10.18 9.91 2.81
N THR A 91 -10.73 10.21 1.64
CA THR A 91 -10.88 9.24 0.54
C THR A 91 -9.53 8.75 0.02
N CYS A 92 -8.55 9.65 -0.14
CA CYS A 92 -7.18 9.30 -0.52
C CYS A 92 -6.52 8.38 0.52
N ARG A 93 -6.70 8.66 1.81
CA ARG A 93 -6.19 7.80 2.89
C ARG A 93 -6.78 6.39 2.80
N ASP A 94 -8.09 6.29 2.61
CA ASP A 94 -8.76 4.99 2.54
C ASP A 94 -8.39 4.23 1.24
N ALA A 95 -8.17 4.93 0.12
CA ALA A 95 -7.59 4.34 -1.09
C ALA A 95 -6.16 3.84 -0.87
N HIS A 96 -5.32 4.62 -0.18
CA HIS A 96 -3.95 4.22 0.13
C HIS A 96 -3.88 2.99 1.05
N LEU A 97 -4.74 2.92 2.07
CA LEU A 97 -4.86 1.75 2.94
C LEU A 97 -5.26 0.48 2.17
N ARG A 98 -6.19 0.61 1.21
CA ARG A 98 -6.57 -0.50 0.33
C ARG A 98 -5.40 -0.98 -0.52
N ASN A 99 -4.62 -0.06 -1.09
CA ASN A 99 -3.42 -0.39 -1.86
C ASN A 99 -2.39 -1.13 -0.98
N ALA A 100 -2.16 -0.67 0.25
CA ALA A 100 -1.25 -1.33 1.20
C ALA A 100 -1.68 -2.77 1.53
N MET A 101 -2.96 -3.00 1.84
CA MET A 101 -3.48 -4.34 2.11
C MET A 101 -3.33 -5.30 0.93
N LEU A 102 -3.49 -4.80 -0.30
CA LEU A 102 -3.29 -5.61 -1.51
C LEU A 102 -1.83 -6.02 -1.69
N ILE A 103 -0.90 -5.10 -1.43
CA ILE A 103 0.54 -5.38 -1.48
C ILE A 103 0.91 -6.45 -0.45
N ASP A 104 0.46 -6.30 0.81
CA ASP A 104 0.74 -7.27 1.87
C ASP A 104 0.26 -8.67 1.51
N ARG A 105 -0.98 -8.78 1.01
CA ARG A 105 -1.56 -10.06 0.58
C ARG A 105 -0.80 -10.68 -0.59
N LYS A 106 -0.32 -9.88 -1.55
CA LYS A 106 0.50 -10.36 -2.67
C LYS A 106 1.86 -10.85 -2.17
N MET A 107 2.49 -10.13 -1.24
CA MET A 107 3.74 -10.58 -0.62
C MET A 107 3.56 -11.88 0.16
N GLU A 108 2.47 -12.03 0.93
CA GLU A 108 2.18 -13.26 1.66
C GLU A 108 1.97 -14.46 0.71
N ALA A 109 1.23 -14.26 -0.39
CA ALA A 109 1.03 -15.30 -1.40
C ALA A 109 2.35 -15.72 -2.07
N THR A 110 3.24 -14.77 -2.39
CA THR A 110 4.56 -15.11 -2.97
C THR A 110 5.47 -15.84 -1.97
N ARG A 111 5.47 -15.45 -0.69
CA ARG A 111 6.18 -16.17 0.38
C ARG A 111 5.66 -17.60 0.54
N SER A 112 4.34 -17.77 0.61
CA SER A 112 3.71 -19.09 0.71
C SER A 112 4.01 -19.97 -0.52
N ALA A 113 3.93 -19.42 -1.74
CA ALA A 113 4.30 -20.14 -2.95
C ALA A 113 5.78 -20.59 -2.94
N LEU A 114 6.69 -19.71 -2.49
CA LEU A 114 8.10 -20.06 -2.31
C LEU A 114 8.31 -21.14 -1.25
N GLU A 115 7.57 -21.10 -0.15
CA GLU A 115 7.62 -22.12 0.91
C GLU A 115 7.14 -23.49 0.40
N VAL A 116 6.05 -23.53 -0.37
CA VAL A 116 5.56 -24.76 -1.02
C VAL A 116 6.60 -25.33 -1.99
N LEU A 117 7.21 -24.48 -2.84
CA LEU A 117 8.27 -24.91 -3.77
C LEU A 117 9.53 -25.42 -3.05
N ARG A 118 9.91 -24.80 -1.92
CA ARG A 118 11.02 -25.27 -1.08
C ARG A 118 10.69 -26.61 -0.43
N SER A 119 9.49 -26.74 0.11
CA SER A 119 9.00 -27.95 0.79
C SER A 119 8.86 -29.14 -0.16
N SER A 120 8.42 -28.91 -1.39
CA SER A 120 8.37 -29.95 -2.42
C SER A 120 9.77 -30.43 -2.83
N ARG A 121 10.77 -29.54 -2.85
CA ARG A 121 12.16 -29.92 -3.16
C ARG A 121 12.81 -30.72 -2.02
N SER A 122 12.51 -30.41 -0.76
CA SER A 122 13.02 -31.19 0.38
C SER A 122 12.34 -32.56 0.53
N ALA A 123 11.05 -32.68 0.19
CA ALA A 123 10.37 -33.98 0.15
C ALA A 123 10.97 -34.93 -0.91
N ASP A 124 11.28 -34.41 -2.11
CA ASP A 124 11.87 -35.19 -3.21
C ASP A 124 13.28 -35.74 -2.87
N THR A 125 14.08 -35.00 -2.09
CA THR A 125 15.39 -35.47 -1.63
C THR A 125 15.34 -36.53 -0.53
N GLY A 126 14.25 -36.59 0.26
CA GLY A 126 14.06 -37.61 1.29
C GLY A 126 13.54 -38.93 0.72
N GLU A 127 12.63 -38.87 -0.26
CA GLU A 127 12.01 -40.05 -0.87
C GLU A 127 12.91 -40.76 -1.91
N THR A 128 13.83 -40.03 -2.56
CA THR A 128 14.82 -40.62 -3.48
C THR A 128 15.96 -41.35 -2.76
N TYR A 129 16.27 -40.97 -1.51
CA TYR A 129 17.27 -41.67 -0.69
C TYR A 129 16.77 -42.99 -0.10
N ASP A 130 15.46 -43.12 0.15
CA ASP A 130 14.87 -44.36 0.67
C ASP A 130 14.76 -45.46 -0.41
N ARG A 131 14.63 -45.06 -1.68
CA ARG A 131 14.42 -46.00 -2.80
C ARG A 131 15.70 -46.55 -3.44
N LEU A 132 16.89 -46.01 -3.14
CA LEU A 132 18.14 -46.41 -3.81
C LEU A 132 19.19 -47.14 -2.94
N GLY A 133 18.94 -47.43 -1.66
CA GLY A 133 20.03 -48.03 -0.88
C GLY A 133 19.74 -48.53 0.53
N LYS A 134 19.22 -49.76 0.61
CA LYS A 134 19.46 -50.74 1.68
C LYS A 134 18.95 -50.39 3.10
N LEU A 135 17.88 -51.08 3.51
CA LEU A 135 17.85 -51.72 4.83
C LEU A 135 17.39 -53.18 4.70
N LYS A 136 18.34 -54.02 4.31
CA LYS A 136 18.34 -55.44 4.68
C LYS A 136 18.82 -55.53 6.13
N ARG A 137 17.92 -55.41 7.11
CA ARG A 137 18.10 -56.02 8.45
C ARG A 137 17.13 -57.19 8.48
N GLY A 138 17.52 -58.34 7.96
CA GLY A 138 18.29 -59.29 8.75
C GLY A 138 17.29 -60.27 9.35
N GLN A 139 17.05 -61.37 8.62
CA GLN A 139 16.41 -62.54 9.17
C GLN A 139 17.16 -62.96 10.45
N SER A 140 16.48 -62.99 11.58
CA SER A 140 16.83 -63.92 12.65
C SER A 140 15.62 -64.82 12.87
N ARG A 141 15.52 -65.83 12.02
CA ARG A 141 14.74 -67.04 12.28
C ARG A 141 15.50 -67.86 13.34
N GLY A 142 14.77 -68.32 14.35
CA GLY A 142 15.07 -69.57 15.04
C GLY A 142 15.88 -69.46 16.32
N ARG A 143 15.20 -69.53 17.46
CA ARG A 143 15.59 -70.46 18.52
C ARG A 143 14.35 -70.93 19.29
N GLU A 144 13.79 -72.00 18.76
CA GLU A 144 13.05 -73.01 19.50
C GLU A 144 14.03 -73.66 20.49
N THR A 145 13.69 -73.64 21.78
CA THR A 145 14.12 -74.65 22.76
C THR A 145 13.04 -74.75 23.83
N ASP A 146 12.20 -75.76 23.66
CA ASP A 146 11.49 -76.50 24.71
C ASP A 146 12.51 -77.38 25.44
N VAL A 147 12.64 -77.26 26.78
CA VAL A 147 12.77 -78.28 27.85
C VAL A 147 12.79 -77.55 29.20
#